data_AF-A0A962QTZ8-F1
#
_entry.id   AF-A0A962QTZ8-F1
#
_cell.length_a   1.000
_cell.length_b   1.000
_cell.length_c   1.000
_cell.angle_alpha   90.00
_cell.angle_beta   90.00
_cell.angle_gamma   90.00
#
_symmetry.space_group_name_H-M   'P 1'
#
loop_
_entity.id
_entity.type
_entity.pdbx_description
1 polymer ?
#
loop_
_entity_poly.entity_id
_entity_poly.type
_entity_poly.pdbx_seq_one_letter_code
_entity_poly.pdbx_strand_id
1 'polypeptide(L)'
;MKIARKGRCLLGALALGAVAGAAAVQAEAVPPPLPIEPTGVIQTLPATYPPSWFLVHDAAFFHMGDGKVYVIDTAAETLAQQVKGTFNVSLIGNIVQSARRSEVYATETFHSRGSRGDRLDVLTIFDQQT
;
A
#
# COMPACT_ATOMS: atom_id res chain seq x y z
N MET A 1 7.16 88.95 -19.49
CA MET A 1 8.00 89.51 -18.42
C MET A 1 7.95 88.58 -17.21
N LYS A 2 9.09 88.32 -16.56
CA LYS A 2 9.35 87.33 -15.46
C LYS A 2 9.75 85.92 -15.98
N ILE A 3 11.05 85.72 -16.26
CA ILE A 3 12.16 85.30 -15.38
C ILE A 3 12.25 83.76 -15.28
N ALA A 4 13.24 83.22 -15.99
CA ALA A 4 13.74 81.86 -15.84
C ALA A 4 14.77 81.79 -14.71
N ARG A 5 14.70 80.76 -13.86
CA ARG A 5 15.87 80.18 -13.17
C ARG A 5 15.69 78.67 -13.01
N LYS A 6 16.59 77.93 -13.64
CA LYS A 6 16.85 76.51 -13.40
C LYS A 6 17.40 76.34 -11.97
N GLY A 7 16.74 75.49 -11.18
CA GLY A 7 17.26 74.96 -9.92
C GLY A 7 17.17 73.44 -9.97
N ARG A 8 18.33 72.77 -10.11
CA ARG A 8 18.51 71.32 -9.94
C ARG A 8 18.36 71.01 -8.45
N CYS A 9 17.78 69.86 -8.10
CA CYS A 9 18.44 68.81 -7.32
C CYS A 9 17.44 67.93 -6.58
N LEU A 10 17.58 66.62 -6.86
CA LEU A 10 17.38 65.48 -5.97
C LEU A 10 16.10 65.42 -5.14
N LEU A 11 15.19 64.52 -5.52
CA LEU A 11 14.46 63.58 -4.64
C LEU A 11 13.37 62.90 -5.48
N GLY A 12 13.75 61.88 -6.25
CA GLY A 12 12.83 61.18 -7.14
C GLY A 12 13.31 59.77 -7.46
N ALA A 13 13.59 58.98 -6.42
CA ALA A 13 14.03 57.59 -6.58
C ALA A 13 13.59 56.70 -5.40
N LEU A 14 12.32 56.77 -4.99
CA LEU A 14 11.70 55.82 -4.07
C LEU A 14 10.21 55.66 -4.43
N ALA A 15 9.93 55.05 -5.58
CA ALA A 15 8.55 54.69 -5.95
C ALA A 15 8.45 53.46 -6.87
N LEU A 16 9.46 52.59 -6.92
CA LEU A 16 9.39 51.31 -7.61
C LEU A 16 10.04 50.23 -6.75
N GLY A 17 9.27 49.54 -5.92
CA GLY A 17 9.83 48.44 -5.14
C GLY A 17 8.95 47.84 -4.05
N ALA A 18 7.62 47.81 -4.22
CA ALA A 18 6.74 47.18 -3.23
C ALA A 18 5.50 46.51 -3.82
N VAL A 19 5.60 45.96 -5.04
CA VAL A 19 4.51 45.14 -5.62
C VAL A 19 5.10 43.86 -6.23
N ALA A 20 5.66 42.99 -5.40
CA ALA A 20 5.97 41.61 -5.78
C ALA A 20 6.35 40.81 -4.53
N GLY A 21 5.36 40.38 -3.74
CA GLY A 21 5.65 39.64 -2.51
C GLY A 21 4.43 39.13 -1.76
N ALA A 22 3.30 38.90 -2.45
CA ALA A 22 2.23 38.09 -1.90
C ALA A 22 2.16 36.83 -2.77
N ALA A 23 3.11 35.92 -2.57
CA ALA A 23 2.89 34.54 -2.95
C ALA A 23 1.72 34.06 -2.08
N ALA A 24 0.53 33.97 -2.67
CA ALA A 24 -0.60 33.38 -2.01
C ALA A 24 -0.21 31.95 -1.63
N VAL A 25 0.01 31.72 -0.34
CA VAL A 25 0.00 30.37 0.23
C VAL A 25 -1.41 29.87 0.01
N GLN A 26 -1.62 29.12 -1.08
CA GLN A 26 -2.84 28.36 -1.27
C GLN A 26 -2.86 27.34 -0.14
N ALA A 27 -3.71 27.57 0.87
CA ALA A 27 -3.98 26.58 1.88
C ALA A 27 -4.53 25.35 1.16
N GLU A 28 -3.75 24.28 1.13
CA GLU A 28 -4.18 23.01 0.55
C GLU A 28 -5.39 22.53 1.34
N ALA A 29 -6.53 22.40 0.65
CA ALA A 29 -7.77 21.99 1.28
C ALA A 29 -7.58 20.57 1.81
N VAL A 30 -7.60 20.41 3.14
CA VAL A 30 -7.54 19.09 3.78
C VAL A 30 -8.75 18.28 3.31
N PRO A 31 -8.56 17.08 2.74
CA PRO A 31 -9.69 16.25 2.31
C PRO A 31 -10.57 15.90 3.52
N PRO A 32 -11.89 15.73 3.32
CA PRO A 32 -12.77 15.31 4.40
C PRO A 32 -12.28 13.97 4.99
N PRO A 33 -12.50 13.73 6.29
CA PRO A 33 -12.13 12.47 6.92
C PRO A 33 -12.81 11.30 6.20
N LEU A 34 -12.08 10.18 6.05
CA LEU A 34 -12.62 8.97 5.46
C LEU A 34 -13.81 8.44 6.28
N PRO A 35 -14.77 7.76 5.65
CA PRO A 35 -15.84 7.07 6.36
C PRO A 35 -15.30 6.08 7.40
N ILE A 36 -16.04 5.86 8.48
CA ILE A 36 -15.71 4.82 9.46
C ILE A 36 -15.88 3.45 8.80
N GLU A 37 -14.84 2.63 8.82
CA GLU A 37 -14.88 1.27 8.31
C GLU A 37 -15.66 0.35 9.27
N PRO A 38 -16.53 -0.53 8.75
CA PRO A 38 -17.21 -1.53 9.58
C PRO A 38 -16.22 -2.57 10.10
N THR A 39 -16.33 -2.92 11.39
CA THR A 39 -15.46 -3.92 12.04
C THR A 39 -16.20 -5.25 12.24
N GLY A 40 -15.44 -6.34 12.41
CA GLY A 40 -16.00 -7.67 12.66
C GLY A 40 -16.64 -8.34 11.44
N VAL A 41 -16.38 -7.81 10.23
CA VAL A 41 -16.86 -8.41 8.97
C VAL A 41 -15.91 -9.53 8.55
N ILE A 42 -16.41 -10.76 8.50
CA ILE A 42 -15.71 -11.91 7.93
C ILE A 42 -16.26 -12.12 6.52
N GLN A 43 -15.40 -11.97 5.52
CA GLN A 43 -15.76 -12.25 4.13
C GLN A 43 -15.31 -13.66 3.75
N THR A 44 -15.93 -14.23 2.73
CA THR A 44 -15.56 -15.52 2.18
C THR A 44 -15.16 -15.35 0.72
N LEU A 45 -14.26 -16.22 0.28
CA LEU A 45 -13.86 -16.28 -1.12
C LEU A 45 -14.66 -17.38 -1.85
N PRO A 46 -14.64 -17.42 -3.19
CA PRO A 46 -15.20 -18.55 -3.92
C PRO A 46 -14.46 -19.84 -3.58
N ALA A 47 -15.19 -20.94 -3.43
CA ALA A 47 -14.60 -22.28 -3.20
C ALA A 47 -13.74 -22.76 -4.38
N THR A 48 -13.79 -22.10 -5.54
CA THR A 48 -12.88 -22.33 -6.65
C THR A 48 -12.50 -21.00 -7.23
N TYR A 49 -11.21 -20.68 -7.19
CA TYR A 49 -10.70 -19.41 -7.68
C TYR A 49 -10.87 -19.28 -9.20
N PRO A 50 -11.38 -18.14 -9.70
CA PRO A 50 -11.44 -17.85 -11.12
C PRO A 50 -10.07 -17.92 -11.81
N PRO A 51 -10.00 -18.16 -13.13
CA PRO A 51 -8.73 -18.22 -13.86
C PRO A 51 -7.89 -16.94 -13.83
N SER A 52 -8.48 -15.79 -13.52
CA SER A 52 -7.76 -14.52 -13.35
C SER A 52 -7.10 -14.38 -11.98
N TRP A 53 -7.32 -15.33 -11.06
CA TRP A 53 -6.80 -15.27 -9.71
C TRP A 53 -5.48 -16.04 -9.60
N PHE A 54 -4.51 -15.42 -8.95
CA PHE A 54 -3.17 -15.96 -8.78
C PHE A 54 -2.81 -16.00 -7.30
N LEU A 55 -2.06 -17.03 -6.93
CA LEU A 55 -1.37 -17.10 -5.65
C LEU A 55 0.04 -16.54 -5.84
N VAL A 56 0.35 -15.43 -5.18
CA VAL A 56 1.67 -14.79 -5.25
C VAL A 56 2.37 -14.94 -3.92
N HIS A 57 3.47 -15.67 -3.93
CA HIS A 57 4.26 -15.96 -2.74
C HIS A 57 5.24 -14.83 -2.44
N ASP A 58 4.94 -14.03 -1.41
CA ASP A 58 5.91 -13.13 -0.79
C ASP A 58 6.75 -13.94 0.20
N ALA A 59 7.93 -14.34 -0.27
CA ALA A 59 8.89 -15.11 0.51
C ALA A 59 9.46 -14.34 1.71
N ALA A 60 9.20 -13.02 1.83
CA ALA A 60 9.60 -12.25 2.99
C ALA A 60 11.10 -12.44 3.31
N PHE A 61 11.97 -12.35 2.29
CA PHE A 61 13.33 -12.94 2.34
C PHE A 61 14.19 -12.51 3.55
N PHE A 62 13.99 -11.31 4.08
CA PHE A 62 14.72 -10.83 5.26
C PHE A 62 14.00 -11.05 6.61
N HIS A 63 12.77 -11.57 6.58
CA HIS A 63 11.94 -11.91 7.74
C HIS A 63 11.06 -13.13 7.41
N MET A 64 11.71 -14.20 6.94
CA MET A 64 11.06 -15.37 6.32
C MET A 64 10.07 -16.10 7.23
N GLY A 65 10.16 -15.91 8.55
CA GLY A 65 9.20 -16.48 9.50
C GLY A 65 7.76 -16.01 9.26
N ASP A 66 7.61 -14.79 8.71
CA ASP A 66 6.32 -14.13 8.45
C ASP A 66 5.98 -14.07 6.94
N GLY A 67 6.48 -15.05 6.17
CA GLY A 67 6.14 -15.21 4.76
C GLY A 67 4.63 -15.27 4.53
N LYS A 68 4.19 -14.72 3.39
CA LYS A 68 2.78 -14.61 3.05
C LYS A 68 2.52 -14.97 1.60
N VAL A 69 1.30 -15.43 1.36
CA VAL A 69 0.77 -15.65 0.02
C VAL A 69 -0.43 -14.73 -0.16
N TYR A 70 -0.42 -13.98 -1.25
CA TYR A 70 -1.51 -13.12 -1.67
C TYR A 70 -2.40 -13.86 -2.66
N VAL A 71 -3.71 -13.70 -2.50
CA VAL A 71 -4.71 -14.06 -3.53
C VAL A 71 -5.01 -12.80 -4.34
N ILE A 72 -4.60 -12.79 -5.61
CA ILE A 72 -4.66 -11.60 -6.48
C ILE A 72 -5.52 -11.88 -7.70
N ASP A 73 -6.54 -11.07 -7.93
CA ASP A 73 -7.36 -11.06 -9.14
C ASP A 73 -6.81 -10.05 -10.14
N THR A 74 -6.18 -10.52 -11.21
CA THR A 74 -5.59 -9.65 -12.23
C THR A 74 -6.62 -9.00 -13.13
N ALA A 75 -7.89 -9.42 -13.08
CA ALA A 75 -8.97 -8.85 -13.87
C ALA A 75 -9.71 -7.70 -13.16
N ALA A 76 -9.40 -7.41 -11.89
CA ALA A 76 -10.05 -6.33 -11.16
C ALA A 76 -9.63 -4.94 -11.69
N GLU A 77 -10.58 -4.00 -11.73
CA GLU A 77 -10.41 -2.67 -12.34
C GLU A 77 -9.47 -1.75 -11.55
N THR A 78 -9.40 -1.93 -10.23
CA THR A 78 -8.59 -1.09 -9.33
C THR A 78 -7.63 -1.93 -8.49
N LEU A 79 -6.47 -1.37 -8.15
CA LEU A 79 -5.48 -2.04 -7.29
C LEU A 79 -6.08 -2.50 -5.95
N ALA A 80 -6.97 -1.70 -5.37
CA ALA A 80 -7.65 -2.05 -4.12
C ALA A 80 -8.53 -3.29 -4.24
N GLN A 81 -9.10 -3.54 -5.43
CA GLN A 81 -9.94 -4.71 -5.69
C GLN A 81 -9.14 -5.95 -6.14
N GLN A 82 -7.87 -5.79 -6.52
CA GLN A 82 -7.03 -6.91 -6.97
C GLN A 82 -6.71 -7.86 -5.81
N VAL A 83 -6.44 -7.34 -4.61
CA VAL A 83 -6.14 -8.19 -3.45
C VAL A 83 -7.44 -8.75 -2.86
N LYS A 84 -7.59 -10.07 -2.89
CA LYS A 84 -8.77 -10.78 -2.36
C LYS A 84 -8.56 -11.32 -0.96
N GLY A 85 -7.31 -11.61 -0.60
CA GLY A 85 -6.97 -12.11 0.73
C GLY A 85 -5.49 -12.48 0.84
N THR A 86 -5.08 -12.88 2.04
CA THR A 86 -3.72 -13.35 2.32
C THR A 86 -3.74 -14.46 3.36
N PHE A 87 -2.81 -15.40 3.25
CA PHE A 87 -2.52 -16.38 4.30
C PHE A 87 -1.02 -16.51 4.51
N ASN A 88 -0.61 -17.00 5.68
CA ASN A 88 0.80 -17.11 6.04
C ASN A 88 1.39 -18.42 5.53
N VAL A 89 2.66 -18.36 5.11
CA VAL A 89 3.48 -19.52 4.76
C VAL A 89 4.88 -19.28 5.29
N SER A 90 5.23 -19.97 6.37
CA SER A 90 6.48 -19.74 7.10
C SER A 90 7.71 -20.34 6.40
N LEU A 91 8.84 -19.64 6.52
CA LEU A 91 10.18 -20.03 6.06
C LEU A 91 10.28 -20.44 4.57
N ILE A 92 9.66 -19.63 3.69
CA ILE A 92 9.65 -19.88 2.23
C ILE A 92 9.11 -21.28 1.94
N GLY A 93 7.99 -21.61 2.60
CA GLY A 93 7.27 -22.84 2.34
C GLY A 93 6.81 -22.93 0.89
N ASN A 94 6.76 -24.14 0.35
CA ASN A 94 6.20 -24.35 -0.99
C ASN A 94 4.68 -24.40 -0.90
N ILE A 95 4.01 -23.88 -1.94
CA ILE A 95 2.56 -23.94 -2.06
C ILE A 95 2.14 -24.67 -3.32
N VAL A 96 1.00 -25.35 -3.24
CA VAL A 96 0.30 -25.88 -4.41
C VAL A 96 -1.21 -25.81 -4.20
N GLN A 97 -1.91 -25.29 -5.19
CA GLN A 97 -3.37 -25.29 -5.23
C GLN A 97 -3.88 -26.62 -5.78
N SER A 98 -4.88 -27.22 -5.14
CA SER A 98 -5.50 -28.44 -5.64
C SER A 98 -6.32 -28.17 -6.90
N ALA A 99 -6.12 -28.99 -7.95
CA ALA A 99 -6.93 -28.93 -9.17
C ALA A 99 -8.33 -29.58 -9.02
N ARG A 100 -8.58 -30.29 -7.90
CA ARG A 100 -9.81 -31.08 -7.70
C ARG A 100 -10.56 -30.75 -6.41
N ARG A 101 -9.89 -30.10 -5.46
CA ARG A 101 -10.46 -29.74 -4.15
C ARG A 101 -10.34 -28.24 -3.96
N SER A 102 -11.21 -27.69 -3.14
CA SER A 102 -11.17 -26.29 -2.70
C SER A 102 -10.09 -26.06 -1.66
N GLU A 103 -8.87 -26.55 -1.92
CA GLU A 103 -7.78 -26.60 -0.94
C GLU A 103 -6.50 -25.99 -1.52
N VAL A 104 -5.72 -25.32 -0.66
CA VAL A 104 -4.32 -24.93 -0.92
C VAL A 104 -3.45 -25.64 0.11
N TYR A 105 -2.39 -26.28 -0.36
CA TYR A 105 -1.44 -26.99 0.47
C TYR A 105 -0.18 -26.15 0.61
N ALA A 106 0.31 -26.00 1.84
CA ALA A 106 1.61 -25.38 2.11
C ALA A 106 2.50 -26.32 2.94
N THR A 107 3.75 -26.47 2.52
CA THR A 107 4.77 -27.13 3.34
C THR A 107 5.53 -26.07 4.12
N GLU A 108 5.42 -26.06 5.43
CA GLU A 108 5.98 -25.01 6.28
C GLU A 108 6.99 -25.59 7.27
N THR A 109 7.95 -24.76 7.68
CA THR A 109 8.88 -25.08 8.75
C THR A 109 8.72 -24.07 9.87
N PHE A 110 8.54 -24.58 11.09
CA PHE A 110 8.51 -23.82 12.32
C PHE A 110 9.65 -24.23 13.24
N HIS A 111 10.03 -23.33 14.13
CA HIS A 111 10.91 -23.64 15.25
C HIS A 111 10.28 -23.24 16.57
N SER A 112 10.61 -23.99 17.64
CA SER A 112 10.04 -23.73 18.97
C SER A 112 10.35 -22.32 19.53
N ARG A 113 11.34 -21.60 18.96
CA ARG A 113 11.70 -20.22 19.33
C ARG A 113 12.08 -19.38 18.10
N GLY A 114 11.12 -19.14 17.21
CA GLY A 114 11.30 -18.26 16.04
C GLY A 114 12.23 -18.87 15.00
N SER A 115 13.52 -18.55 15.05
CA SER A 115 14.54 -19.06 14.11
C SER A 115 15.42 -20.19 14.68
N ARG A 116 15.14 -20.70 15.89
CA ARG A 116 15.95 -21.73 16.56
C ARG A 116 15.13 -22.64 17.48
N GLY A 117 15.76 -23.72 17.94
CA GLY A 117 15.14 -24.72 18.81
C GLY A 117 14.73 -25.94 18.01
N ASP A 118 13.70 -26.64 18.49
CA ASP A 118 13.19 -27.84 17.85
C ASP A 118 12.51 -27.48 16.52
N ARG A 119 12.89 -28.18 15.45
CA ARG A 119 12.32 -28.01 14.12
C ARG A 119 11.06 -28.85 13.97
N LEU A 120 10.02 -28.22 13.43
CA LEU A 120 8.76 -28.85 13.10
C LEU A 120 8.43 -28.53 11.63
N ASP A 121 8.37 -29.56 10.80
CA ASP A 121 7.94 -29.45 9.41
C ASP A 121 6.51 -29.96 9.29
N VAL A 122 5.61 -29.19 8.68
CA VAL A 122 4.18 -29.52 8.57
C VAL A 122 3.66 -29.34 7.16
N LEU A 123 2.57 -30.07 6.88
CA LEU A 123 1.68 -29.78 5.76
C LEU A 123 0.45 -29.06 6.31
N THR A 124 0.32 -27.78 5.99
CA THR A 124 -0.88 -26.99 6.28
C THR A 124 -1.83 -27.07 5.09
N ILE A 125 -3.11 -27.28 5.38
CA ILE A 125 -4.18 -27.33 4.39
C ILE A 125 -5.11 -26.15 4.66
N PHE A 126 -5.17 -25.23 3.71
CA PHE A 126 -6.09 -24.10 3.73
C PHE A 126 -7.32 -24.44 2.90
N ASP A 127 -8.49 -24.13 3.43
CA ASP A 127 -9.71 -24.07 2.63
C ASP A 127 -9.69 -22.80 1.76
N GLN A 128 -10.13 -22.88 0.50
CA GLN A 128 -10.10 -21.72 -0.41
C GLN A 128 -11.17 -20.67 -0.07
N GLN A 129 -12.22 -21.05 0.65
CA GLN A 129 -13.35 -20.17 0.94
C GLN A 129 -13.20 -19.42 2.27
N THR A 130 -12.51 -20.01 3.27
CA THR A 130 -12.43 -19.48 4.64
C THR A 130 -11.01 -19.20 5.12
#